data_AF-A0A3D4I357-F1
#
_entry.id   AF-A0A3D4I357-F1
#
_cell.length_a   1.000
_cell.length_b   1.000
_cell.length_c   1.000
_cell.angle_alpha   90.00
_cell.angle_beta   90.00
_cell.angle_gamma   90.00
#
_symmetry.space_group_name_H-M   'P 1'
#
loop_
_entity.id
_entity.type
_entity.pdbx_description
1 polymer ?
#
loop_
_entity_poly.entity_id
_entity_poly.type
_entity_poly.pdbx_seq_one_letter_code
_entity_poly.pdbx_strand_id
1 'polypeptide(L)'
;MNDTTFKNCNGLDEDGHLTSANDVAIMSRELIKHDKIFKYTKVWIDYLRGGKTQLVNTNKLVKYYDGITGLKTGTTGKAGSCISATAERNGVSLIAVVLGSSNTKDRFAAARTLL
;
A
#
# COMPACT_ATOMS: atom_id res chain seq x y z
N MET A 1 -13.56 11.41 -4.87
CA MET A 1 -13.25 10.10 -5.45
C MET A 1 -14.18 9.92 -6.63
N ASN A 2 -13.74 10.33 -7.81
CA ASN A 2 -14.58 10.42 -9.00
C ASN A 2 -14.14 9.43 -10.10
N ASP A 3 -13.00 8.78 -9.93
CA ASP A 3 -12.38 7.88 -10.91
C ASP A 3 -12.33 6.43 -10.40
N THR A 4 -13.14 6.11 -9.39
CA THR A 4 -13.13 4.80 -8.71
C THR A 4 -14.43 4.06 -8.90
N THR A 5 -14.34 2.79 -9.28
CA THR A 5 -15.46 1.83 -9.28
C THR A 5 -14.95 0.50 -8.75
N PHE A 6 -15.47 0.06 -7.60
CA PHE A 6 -15.16 -1.25 -7.04
C PHE A 6 -16.11 -2.31 -7.57
N LYS A 7 -15.56 -3.44 -7.99
CA LYS A 7 -16.36 -4.61 -8.41
C LYS A 7 -16.24 -5.80 -7.46
N ASN A 8 -15.18 -5.83 -6.65
CA ASN A 8 -14.95 -6.84 -5.64
C ASN A 8 -14.16 -6.25 -4.46
N CYS A 9 -14.08 -7.00 -3.37
CA CYS A 9 -13.41 -6.55 -2.13
C CYS A 9 -11.93 -6.93 -2.05
N ASN A 10 -11.39 -7.68 -3.02
CA ASN A 10 -10.04 -8.26 -2.95
C ASN A 10 -9.05 -7.65 -3.96
N GLY A 11 -9.54 -6.87 -4.94
CA GLY A 11 -8.73 -6.21 -5.95
C GLY A 11 -8.26 -7.11 -7.09
N LEU A 12 -8.83 -8.32 -7.24
CA LEU A 12 -8.61 -9.14 -8.43
C LEU A 12 -9.23 -8.47 -9.67
N ASP A 13 -8.63 -8.73 -10.83
CA ASP A 13 -9.05 -8.16 -12.11
C ASP A 13 -10.52 -8.49 -12.39
N GLU A 14 -11.32 -7.46 -12.62
CA GLU A 14 -12.75 -7.56 -12.91
C GLU A 14 -13.13 -6.39 -13.84
N ASP A 15 -14.04 -6.61 -14.78
CA ASP A 15 -14.30 -5.62 -15.81
C ASP A 15 -15.01 -4.38 -15.22
N GLY A 16 -14.45 -3.20 -15.50
CA GLY A 16 -14.88 -1.95 -14.89
C GLY A 16 -14.45 -1.78 -13.42
N HIS A 17 -13.55 -2.61 -12.89
CA HIS A 17 -12.88 -2.36 -11.62
C HIS A 17 -11.71 -1.39 -11.84
N LEU A 18 -11.90 -0.13 -11.43
CA LEU A 18 -11.01 0.98 -11.78
C LEU A 18 -10.77 1.91 -10.59
N THR A 19 -9.64 2.61 -10.61
CA THR A 19 -9.28 3.69 -9.67
C THR A 19 -8.26 4.61 -10.32
N SER A 20 -8.07 5.82 -9.80
CA SER A 20 -6.92 6.68 -10.10
C SER A 20 -5.93 6.73 -8.93
N ALA A 21 -4.70 7.19 -9.19
CA ALA A 21 -3.70 7.39 -8.14
C ALA A 21 -4.17 8.44 -7.11
N ASN A 22 -4.86 9.48 -7.57
CA ASN A 22 -5.46 10.51 -6.71
C ASN A 22 -6.53 9.92 -5.78
N ASP A 23 -7.43 9.08 -6.29
CA ASP A 23 -8.47 8.49 -5.46
C ASP A 23 -7.91 7.50 -4.42
N VAL A 24 -6.87 6.73 -4.77
CA VAL A 24 -6.15 5.90 -3.79
C VAL A 24 -5.46 6.78 -2.74
N ALA A 25 -4.92 7.94 -3.10
CA ALA A 25 -4.33 8.88 -2.15
C ALA A 25 -5.39 9.46 -1.19
N ILE A 26 -6.59 9.80 -1.70
CA ILE A 26 -7.72 10.26 -0.88
C ILE A 26 -8.15 9.17 0.12
N MET A 27 -8.31 7.92 -0.34
CA MET A 27 -8.63 6.78 0.55
C MET A 27 -7.55 6.54 1.58
N SER A 28 -6.28 6.57 1.17
CA SER A 28 -5.14 6.37 2.06
C SER A 28 -5.11 7.47 3.13
N ARG A 29 -5.36 8.73 2.74
CA ARG A 29 -5.44 9.88 3.65
C ARG A 29 -6.57 9.74 4.67
N GLU A 30 -7.71 9.21 4.27
CA GLU A 30 -8.80 8.94 5.21
C GLU A 30 -8.42 7.82 6.18
N LEU A 31 -7.90 6.71 5.65
CA LEU A 31 -7.55 5.53 6.45
C LEU A 31 -6.51 5.84 7.53
N ILE A 32 -5.49 6.64 7.23
CA ILE A 32 -4.43 6.97 8.20
C ILE A 32 -4.88 7.90 9.33
N LYS A 33 -6.09 8.47 9.28
CA LYS A 33 -6.68 9.16 10.45
C LYS A 33 -7.06 8.20 11.57
N HIS A 34 -7.13 6.90 11.28
CA HIS A 34 -7.48 5.87 12.25
C HIS A 34 -6.23 5.15 12.75
N ASP A 35 -5.67 5.57 13.88
CA ASP A 35 -4.42 5.04 14.45
C ASP A 35 -4.36 3.51 14.56
N LYS A 36 -5.53 2.86 14.69
CA LYS A 36 -5.64 1.39 14.71
C LYS A 36 -5.02 0.75 13.47
N ILE A 37 -5.01 1.40 12.30
CA ILE A 37 -4.44 0.82 11.07
C ILE A 37 -2.94 0.53 11.22
N PHE A 38 -2.22 1.40 11.93
CA PHE A 38 -0.77 1.27 12.10
C PHE A 38 -0.38 0.08 12.96
N LYS A 39 -1.29 -0.47 13.76
CA LYS A 39 -1.09 -1.75 14.47
C LYS A 39 -0.88 -2.92 13.51
N TYR A 40 -1.32 -2.79 12.26
CA TYR A 40 -1.21 -3.85 11.25
C TYR A 40 -0.20 -3.48 10.15
N THR A 41 -0.26 -2.25 9.62
CA THR A 41 0.52 -1.88 8.42
C THR A 41 2.01 -1.75 8.66
N LYS A 42 2.43 -1.51 9.92
CA LYS A 42 3.84 -1.44 10.34
C LYS A 42 4.44 -2.80 10.72
N VAL A 43 3.63 -3.85 10.80
CA VAL A 43 4.12 -5.17 11.23
C VAL A 43 4.96 -5.76 10.10
N TRP A 44 6.23 -6.08 10.37
CA TRP A 44 7.11 -6.70 9.38
C TRP A 44 6.80 -8.20 9.21
N ILE A 45 6.73 -8.93 10.34
CA ILE A 45 6.45 -10.36 10.39
C ILE A 45 5.35 -10.60 11.43
N ASP A 46 4.41 -11.48 11.08
CA ASP A 46 3.41 -12.00 12.01
C ASP A 46 3.22 -13.51 11.79
N TYR A 47 2.49 -14.17 12.68
CA TYR A 47 2.26 -15.60 12.63
C TYR A 47 0.78 -15.93 12.82
N LEU A 48 0.26 -16.81 11.96
CA LEU A 48 -1.08 -17.37 12.07
C LEU A 48 -1.03 -18.82 12.58
N ARG A 49 -2.19 -19.32 13.01
CA ARG A 49 -2.42 -20.73 13.39
C ARG A 49 -1.46 -21.21 14.47
N GLY A 50 -1.22 -20.37 15.49
CA GLY A 50 -0.33 -20.67 16.61
C GLY A 50 1.13 -20.84 16.19
N GLY A 51 1.64 -20.02 15.24
CA GLY A 51 3.04 -20.06 14.81
C GLY A 51 3.31 -20.88 13.54
N LYS A 52 2.32 -21.66 13.06
CA LYS A 52 2.51 -22.59 11.93
C LYS A 52 2.61 -21.91 10.56
N THR A 53 2.12 -20.67 10.43
CA THR A 53 2.16 -19.94 9.17
C THR A 53 2.75 -18.57 9.40
N GLN A 54 3.95 -18.33 8.87
CA GLN A 54 4.56 -17.01 8.89
C GLN A 54 3.94 -16.13 7.80
N LEU A 55 3.61 -14.90 8.17
CA LEU A 55 3.24 -13.83 7.26
C LEU A 55 4.38 -12.82 7.21
N VAL A 56 4.76 -12.43 6.00
CA VAL A 56 5.74 -11.36 5.77
C VAL A 56 5.02 -10.22 5.07
N ASN A 57 5.21 -9.00 5.57
CA ASN A 57 4.61 -7.84 4.96
C ASN A 57 5.09 -7.67 3.52
N THR A 58 4.14 -7.59 2.60
CA THR A 58 4.45 -7.42 1.19
C THR A 58 5.01 -6.04 0.89
N ASN A 59 4.71 -5.02 1.71
CA ASN A 59 5.37 -3.73 1.66
C ASN A 59 6.75 -3.82 2.31
N LYS A 60 7.78 -4.08 1.50
CA LYS A 60 9.16 -4.23 1.97
C LYS A 60 9.77 -2.94 2.55
N LEU A 61 9.21 -1.76 2.25
CA LEU A 61 9.68 -0.49 2.80
C LEU A 61 9.60 -0.48 4.33
N VAL A 62 8.66 -1.22 4.92
CA VAL A 62 8.51 -1.40 6.37
C VAL A 62 9.81 -1.87 7.05
N LYS A 63 10.67 -2.59 6.33
CA LYS A 63 11.94 -3.10 6.87
C LYS A 63 13.06 -2.06 6.90
N TYR A 64 13.04 -1.04 6.04
CA TYR A 64 14.25 -0.23 5.79
C TYR A 64 14.02 1.26 5.48
N TYR A 65 12.79 1.72 5.28
CA TYR A 65 12.51 3.14 5.00
C TYR A 65 12.26 3.87 6.31
N ASP A 66 13.06 4.89 6.60
CA ASP A 66 12.94 5.68 7.83
C ASP A 66 11.61 6.45 7.90
N GLY A 67 10.92 6.37 9.04
CA GLY A 67 9.60 6.97 9.22
C GLY A 67 8.44 6.25 8.52
N ILE A 68 8.65 5.09 7.87
CA ILE A 68 7.57 4.37 7.18
C ILE A 68 6.45 3.95 8.15
N THR A 69 5.20 4.19 7.74
CA THR A 69 4.00 3.78 8.47
C THR A 69 3.18 2.69 7.74
N GLY A 70 3.69 2.26 6.58
CA GLY A 70 3.23 1.12 5.80
C GLY A 70 2.42 1.54 4.59
N LEU A 71 1.61 0.61 4.09
CA LEU A 71 0.15 0.69 3.96
C LEU A 71 -0.27 -0.52 3.11
N LYS A 72 -0.13 -0.46 1.78
CA LYS A 72 -0.51 -1.59 0.94
C LYS A 72 0.20 -1.67 -0.41
N THR A 73 0.60 -2.88 -0.80
CA THR A 73 0.99 -3.23 -2.17
C THR A 73 -0.11 -4.00 -2.89
N GLY A 74 -0.19 -3.90 -4.21
CA GLY A 74 -1.09 -4.72 -5.04
C GLY A 74 -0.42 -5.13 -6.35
N THR A 75 -0.74 -6.31 -6.87
CA THR A 75 -0.25 -6.77 -8.17
C THR A 75 -1.28 -7.70 -8.82
N THR A 76 -1.62 -7.42 -10.08
CA THR A 76 -2.39 -8.31 -10.96
C THR A 76 -1.80 -8.27 -12.36
N GLY A 77 -2.29 -9.13 -13.26
CA GLY A 77 -1.85 -9.14 -14.66
C GLY A 77 -2.21 -7.84 -15.38
N LYS A 78 -3.45 -7.34 -15.20
CA LYS A 78 -3.88 -6.09 -15.86
C LYS A 78 -3.37 -4.83 -15.16
N ALA A 79 -3.24 -4.82 -13.83
CA ALA A 79 -2.89 -3.61 -13.08
C ALA A 79 -1.37 -3.37 -12.92
N GLY A 80 -0.53 -4.37 -13.20
CA GLY A 80 0.91 -4.29 -12.97
C GLY A 80 1.27 -4.23 -11.47
N SER A 81 2.42 -3.66 -11.13
CA SER A 81 2.86 -3.51 -9.73
C SER A 81 2.48 -2.16 -9.14
N CYS A 82 1.61 -2.18 -8.12
CA CYS A 82 1.10 -0.99 -7.44
C CYS A 82 1.53 -0.93 -5.96
N ILE A 83 1.56 0.28 -5.40
CA ILE A 83 1.77 0.55 -3.98
C ILE A 83 1.11 1.88 -3.57
N SER A 84 0.48 1.87 -2.39
CA SER A 84 0.25 3.07 -1.58
C SER A 84 1.13 2.93 -0.33
N ALA A 85 2.04 3.89 -0.14
CA ALA A 85 2.97 3.92 0.98
C ALA A 85 2.81 5.24 1.75
N THR A 86 2.99 5.18 3.05
CA THR A 86 2.84 6.30 3.97
C THR A 86 4.05 6.36 4.88
N ALA A 87 4.52 7.57 5.19
CA ALA A 87 5.64 7.81 6.09
C ALA A 87 5.41 9.09 6.87
N GLU A 88 5.99 9.17 8.07
CA GLU A 88 5.97 10.35 8.91
C GLU A 88 7.38 10.66 9.41
N ARG A 89 7.83 11.89 9.19
CA ARG A 89 9.15 12.39 9.63
C ARG A 89 8.99 13.81 10.14
N ASN A 90 9.50 14.09 11.34
CA ASN A 90 9.49 15.42 11.95
C ASN A 90 8.09 16.10 11.97
N GLY A 91 7.04 15.32 12.24
CA GLY A 91 5.65 15.82 12.26
C GLY A 91 5.02 16.05 10.88
N VAL A 92 5.70 15.69 9.80
CA VAL A 92 5.17 15.74 8.42
C VAL A 92 4.83 14.34 7.95
N SER A 93 3.55 14.09 7.68
CA SER A 93 3.05 12.83 7.15
C SER A 93 2.83 12.93 5.64
N LEU A 94 3.40 11.99 4.87
CA LEU A 94 3.31 11.93 3.41
C LEU A 94 2.69 10.61 2.93
N ILE A 95 2.07 10.67 1.75
CA ILE A 95 1.47 9.52 1.07
C ILE A 95 2.01 9.48 -0.36
N ALA A 96 2.59 8.35 -0.75
CA ALA A 96 3.05 8.08 -2.10
C ALA A 96 2.21 6.95 -2.72
N VAL A 97 1.56 7.26 -3.85
CA VAL A 97 0.79 6.27 -4.63
C VAL A 97 1.47 6.08 -5.98
N VAL A 98 1.81 4.83 -6.29
CA VAL A 98 2.38 4.41 -7.58
C VAL A 98 1.53 3.28 -8.12
N LEU A 99 1.01 3.44 -9.34
CA LEU A 99 0.19 2.45 -10.04
C LEU A 99 0.92 1.99 -11.32
N GLY A 100 0.70 0.75 -11.73
CA GLY A 100 1.13 0.29 -13.07
C GLY A 100 2.64 0.16 -13.29
N SER A 101 3.46 0.02 -12.24
CA SER A 101 4.90 -0.23 -12.46
C SER A 101 5.13 -1.59 -13.12
N SER A 102 6.11 -1.67 -14.02
CA SER A 102 6.44 -2.89 -14.76
C SER A 102 6.87 -4.04 -13.85
N ASN A 103 7.47 -3.74 -12.69
CA ASN A 103 7.90 -4.75 -11.74
C ASN A 103 7.90 -4.26 -10.29
N THR A 104 8.17 -5.19 -9.37
CA THR A 104 8.17 -4.92 -7.93
C THR A 104 9.29 -3.99 -7.47
N LYS A 105 10.47 -4.04 -8.12
CA LYS A 105 11.61 -3.19 -7.75
C LYS A 105 11.30 -1.72 -8.05
N ASP A 106 10.69 -1.46 -9.20
CA ASP A 106 10.40 -0.11 -9.67
C ASP A 106 9.33 0.58 -8.82
N ARG A 107 8.26 -0.12 -8.41
CA ARG A 107 7.25 0.48 -7.51
C ARG A 107 7.85 0.93 -6.17
N PHE A 108 8.78 0.16 -5.60
CA PHE A 108 9.41 0.50 -4.33
C PHE A 108 10.42 1.63 -4.49
N ALA A 109 11.20 1.63 -5.58
CA ALA A 109 12.11 2.72 -5.89
C ALA A 109 11.34 4.04 -6.07
N ALA A 110 10.27 4.04 -6.86
CA ALA A 110 9.43 5.21 -7.07
C ALA A 110 8.78 5.70 -5.78
N ALA A 111 8.16 4.82 -4.99
CA ALA A 111 7.55 5.18 -3.71
C ALA A 111 8.57 5.80 -2.74
N ARG A 112 9.79 5.25 -2.67
CA ARG A 112 10.89 5.80 -1.84
C ARG A 112 11.33 7.19 -2.30
N THR A 113 11.34 7.45 -3.61
CA THR A 113 11.71 8.77 -4.14
C THR A 113 10.64 9.84 -3.85
N LEU A 114 9.37 9.43 -3.81
CA LEU A 114 8.25 10.33 -3.54
C LEU A 114 8.07 10.67 -2.05
N LEU A 115 8.45 9.76 -1.15
CA LEU A 115 8.34 9.93 0.30
C LEU A 115 9.52 10.70 0.87
#